data_AF-A0A3C1YCV3-F1
#
_entry.id   AF-A0A3C1YCV3-F1
#
_cell.length_a   1.000
_cell.length_b   1.000
_cell.length_c   1.000
_cell.angle_alpha   90.00
_cell.angle_beta   90.00
_cell.angle_gamma   90.00
#
_symmetry.space_group_name_H-M   'P 1'
#
loop_
_entity.id
_entity.type
_entity.pdbx_description
1 polymer ?
#
loop_
_entity_poly.entity_id
_entity_poly.type
_entity_poly.pdbx_seq_one_letter_code
_entity_poly.pdbx_strand_id
1 'polypeptide(L)'
;MEELLQLIQRDPELWEIVEQLKGQDEEPMDFFLNVANMLAVEFEEMHRTDLTDKLVALFGGLPEPAFKMVPLLLHVALDIFLMRAIPSHDSIKG
;
A
#
# COMPACT_ATOMS: atom_id res chain seq x y z
N MET A 1 1.04 5.53 7.90
CA MET A 1 1.93 6.23 6.93
C MET A 1 3.23 6.70 7.57
N GLU A 2 3.16 7.40 8.72
CA GLU A 2 4.35 7.93 9.40
C GLU A 2 5.36 6.84 9.81
N GLU A 3 4.88 5.70 10.29
CA GLU A 3 5.73 4.55 10.65
C GLU A 3 6.47 3.95 9.44
N LEU A 4 5.84 3.93 8.25
CA LEU A 4 6.45 3.44 7.02
C LEU A 4 7.61 4.37 6.60
N LEU A 5 7.40 5.68 6.66
CA LEU A 5 8.44 6.66 6.37
C LEU A 5 9.61 6.55 7.37
N GLN A 6 9.31 6.39 8.66
CA GLN A 6 10.35 6.21 9.67
C GLN A 6 11.16 4.92 9.46
N LEU A 7 10.51 3.82 9.04
CA LEU A 7 11.19 2.58 8.71
C LEU A 7 12.20 2.78 7.58
N ILE A 8 11.76 3.42 6.49
CA ILE A 8 12.58 3.62 5.29
C ILE A 8 13.73 4.59 5.56
N GLN A 9 13.47 5.68 6.27
CA GLN A 9 14.51 6.66 6.63
C GLN A 9 15.63 6.07 7.51
N ARG A 10 15.35 4.98 8.22
CA ARG A 10 16.31 4.30 9.10
C ARG A 10 17.04 3.14 8.43
N ASP A 11 16.61 2.73 7.24
CA ASP A 11 17.17 1.59 6.52
C ASP A 11 17.65 2.06 5.13
N PRO A 12 18.97 2.27 4.95
CA PRO A 12 19.54 2.76 3.69
C PRO A 12 19.23 1.87 2.48
N GLU A 13 19.11 0.56 2.70
CA GLU A 13 18.78 -0.39 1.64
C GLU A 13 17.32 -0.22 1.20
N LEU A 14 16.41 -0.01 2.15
CA LEU A 14 15.03 0.35 1.82
C LEU A 14 14.94 1.69 1.11
N TRP A 15 15.72 2.68 1.55
CA TRP A 15 15.76 3.99 0.90
C TRP A 15 16.15 3.87 -0.57
N GLU A 16 17.22 3.13 -0.89
CA GLU A 16 17.66 2.91 -2.27
C GLU A 16 16.60 2.19 -3.11
N ILE A 17 15.92 1.18 -2.56
CA ILE A 17 14.83 0.48 -3.24
C ILE A 17 13.69 1.46 -3.57
N VAL A 18 13.32 2.32 -2.62
CA VAL A 18 12.25 3.30 -2.82
C VAL A 18 12.61 4.31 -3.89
N GLU A 19 13.85 4.83 -3.87
CA GLU A 19 14.37 5.73 -4.92
C GLU A 19 14.36 5.10 -6.31
N GLN A 20 14.55 3.79 -6.43
CA GLN A 20 14.48 3.06 -7.70
C GLN A 20 13.05 2.84 -8.21
N LEU A 21 12.08 2.73 -7.30
CA LEU A 21 10.69 2.40 -7.62
C LEU A 21 9.82 3.63 -7.87
N LYS A 22 10.06 4.72 -7.13
CA LYS A 22 9.30 5.96 -7.25
C LYS A 22 9.65 6.71 -8.54
N GLY A 23 8.78 7.62 -8.99
CA GLY A 23 9.13 8.57 -10.04
C GLY A 23 10.29 9.50 -9.66
N GLN A 24 11.07 9.98 -10.63
CA GLN A 24 12.26 10.83 -10.37
C GLN A 24 11.94 12.04 -9.47
N ASP A 25 10.81 12.70 -9.72
CA ASP A 25 10.35 13.87 -8.94
C ASP A 25 9.24 13.53 -7.93
N GLU A 26 8.91 12.24 -7.76
CA GLU A 26 7.87 11.81 -6.83
C GLU A 26 8.42 11.80 -5.40
N GLU A 27 7.72 12.40 -4.45
CA GLU A 27 8.07 12.26 -3.04
C GLU A 27 7.72 10.85 -2.54
N PRO A 28 8.53 10.23 -1.66
CA PRO A 28 8.26 8.89 -1.15
C PRO A 28 6.86 8.73 -0.55
N MET A 29 6.34 9.77 0.11
CA MET A 29 5.01 9.73 0.71
C MET A 29 3.90 9.64 -0.33
N ASP A 30 4.01 10.40 -1.41
CA ASP A 30 3.07 10.37 -2.53
C ASP A 30 3.12 9.02 -3.25
N PHE A 31 4.34 8.50 -3.47
CA PHE A 31 4.54 7.16 -4.03
C PHE A 31 3.80 6.09 -3.22
N PHE A 32 4.00 6.03 -1.90
CA PHE A 32 3.32 5.04 -1.07
C PHE A 32 1.82 5.24 -0.98
N LEU A 33 1.36 6.49 -1.00
CA LEU A 33 -0.06 6.77 -1.05
C LEU A 33 -0.67 6.27 -2.37
N ASN A 34 0.01 6.45 -3.50
CA ASN A 34 -0.40 5.94 -4.80
C ASN A 34 -0.46 4.41 -4.80
N VAL A 35 0.58 3.74 -4.29
CA VAL A 35 0.63 2.27 -4.15
C VAL A 35 -0.50 1.78 -3.24
N ALA A 36 -0.71 2.43 -2.08
CA ALA A 36 -1.77 2.06 -1.14
C ALA A 36 -3.17 2.26 -1.73
N ASN A 37 -3.38 3.32 -2.53
CA ASN A 37 -4.64 3.54 -3.23
C ASN A 37 -4.92 2.47 -4.28
N MET A 38 -3.90 2.04 -5.03
CA MET A 38 -4.02 0.93 -5.98
C MET A 38 -4.39 -0.37 -5.26
N LEU A 39 -3.69 -0.67 -4.15
CA LEU A 39 -3.98 -1.85 -3.32
C LEU A 39 -5.39 -1.80 -2.71
N ALA A 40 -5.87 -0.63 -2.30
CA ALA A 40 -7.22 -0.47 -1.76
C ALA A 40 -8.31 -0.81 -2.79
N VAL A 41 -8.09 -0.49 -4.07
CA VAL A 41 -9.00 -0.91 -5.15
C VAL A 41 -8.95 -2.43 -5.34
N GLU A 42 -7.76 -3.03 -5.27
CA GLU A 42 -7.61 -4.49 -5.34
C GLU A 42 -8.31 -5.22 -4.19
N PHE A 43 -8.47 -4.58 -3.02
CA PHE A 43 -9.25 -5.13 -1.90
C PHE A 43 -10.75 -5.24 -2.19
N GLU A 44 -11.32 -4.40 -3.05
CA GLU A 44 -12.71 -4.59 -3.52
C GLU A 44 -12.85 -5.91 -4.29
N GLU A 45 -11.84 -6.23 -5.10
CA GLU A 45 -11.76 -7.42 -5.95
C GLU A 45 -11.25 -8.67 -5.22
N MET A 46 -10.73 -8.53 -4.00
CA MET A 46 -10.12 -9.61 -3.22
C MET A 46 -11.12 -10.70 -2.79
N HIS A 47 -12.42 -10.42 -2.89
CA HIS A 47 -13.48 -11.41 -2.68
C HIS A 47 -13.65 -12.39 -3.86
N ARG A 48 -13.00 -12.13 -5.01
CA ARG A 48 -13.23 -12.86 -6.27
C ARG A 48 -12.15 -13.89 -6.62
N THR A 49 -10.99 -13.89 -5.96
CA THR A 49 -9.85 -14.79 -6.26
C THR A 49 -9.11 -15.23 -4.99
N ASP A 50 -8.17 -16.20 -5.10
CA ASP A 50 -7.28 -16.59 -4.00
C ASP A 50 -6.40 -15.40 -3.57
N LEU A 51 -6.39 -15.14 -2.26
CA LEU A 51 -5.57 -14.10 -1.63
C LEU A 51 -4.08 -14.29 -1.95
N THR A 52 -3.63 -15.54 -1.98
CA THR A 52 -2.24 -15.90 -2.22
C THR A 52 -1.78 -15.46 -3.60
N ASP A 53 -2.59 -15.71 -4.64
CA ASP A 53 -2.26 -15.34 -6.02
C ASP A 53 -2.21 -13.82 -6.20
N LYS A 54 -3.12 -13.06 -5.57
CA LYS A 54 -3.09 -11.60 -5.59
C LYS A 54 -1.85 -11.05 -4.88
N LEU A 55 -1.48 -11.57 -3.71
CA LEU A 55 -0.29 -11.14 -2.99
C LEU A 55 1.00 -11.44 -3.76
N VAL A 56 1.08 -12.60 -4.43
CA VAL A 56 2.20 -12.93 -5.31
C VAL A 56 2.26 -11.99 -6.52
N ALA A 57 1.13 -11.68 -7.15
CA ALA A 57 1.08 -10.74 -8.27
C ALA A 57 1.52 -9.32 -7.86
N LEU A 58 1.17 -8.89 -6.64
CA LEU A 58 1.48 -7.56 -6.13
C LEU A 58 2.92 -7.41 -5.63
N PHE A 59 3.50 -8.44 -5.00
CA PHE A 59 4.77 -8.33 -4.29
C PHE A 59 5.85 -9.33 -4.74
N GLY A 60 5.52 -10.31 -5.59
CA GLY A 60 6.41 -11.44 -5.92
C GLY A 60 7.70 -11.06 -6.66
N GLY A 61 7.78 -9.86 -7.22
CA GLY A 61 8.99 -9.35 -7.88
C GLY A 61 9.87 -8.46 -7.00
N LEU A 62 9.48 -8.22 -5.74
CA LEU A 62 10.23 -7.34 -4.85
C LEU A 62 11.49 -8.02 -4.30
N PRO A 63 12.59 -7.27 -4.11
CA PRO A 63 13.76 -7.80 -3.43
C PRO A 63 13.45 -8.11 -1.96
N GLU A 64 14.14 -9.10 -1.38
CA GLU A 64 13.90 -9.58 -0.01
C GLU A 64 13.81 -8.47 1.06
N PRO A 65 14.65 -7.41 1.04
CA PRO A 65 14.54 -6.31 2.00
C PRO A 65 13.21 -5.56 1.91
N ALA A 66 12.64 -5.40 0.71
CA ALA A 66 11.42 -4.64 0.48
C ALA A 66 10.19 -5.25 1.15
N PHE A 67 10.22 -6.55 1.47
CA PHE A 67 9.14 -7.22 2.21
C PHE A 67 8.93 -6.62 3.61
N LYS A 68 9.92 -5.92 4.18
CA LYS A 68 9.76 -5.17 5.44
C LYS A 68 8.69 -4.07 5.34
N MET A 69 8.50 -3.49 4.17
CA MET A 69 7.53 -2.41 3.92
C MET A 69 6.12 -2.94 3.65
N VAL A 70 6.00 -4.18 3.17
CA VAL A 70 4.74 -4.77 2.69
C VAL A 70 3.63 -4.78 3.76
N PRO A 71 3.87 -5.21 5.02
CA PRO A 71 2.81 -5.19 6.04
C PRO A 71 2.26 -3.78 6.32
N LEU A 72 3.14 -2.78 6.37
CA LEU A 72 2.75 -1.39 6.61
C LEU A 72 1.99 -0.81 5.41
N LEU A 73 2.37 -1.17 4.19
CA LEU A 73 1.65 -0.77 2.97
C LEU A 73 0.25 -1.38 2.90
N LEU A 74 0.13 -2.68 3.21
CA LEU A 74 -1.16 -3.36 3.28
C LEU A 74 -2.06 -2.77 4.36
N HIS A 75 -1.49 -2.41 5.51
CA HIS A 75 -2.24 -1.74 6.57
C HIS A 75 -2.82 -0.39 6.10
N VAL A 76 -2.01 0.47 5.47
CA VAL A 76 -2.47 1.75 4.93
C VAL A 76 -3.53 1.56 3.84
N ALA A 77 -3.32 0.60 2.93
CA ALA A 77 -4.30 0.28 1.89
C ALA A 77 -5.64 -0.18 2.48
N LEU A 78 -5.60 -0.95 3.57
CA LEU A 78 -6.80 -1.46 4.24
C LEU A 78 -7.57 -0.32 4.91
N ASP A 79 -6.87 0.60 5.57
CA ASP A 79 -7.49 1.79 6.14
C ASP A 79 -8.20 2.62 5.06
N ILE A 80 -7.54 2.86 3.91
CA ILE A 80 -8.14 3.59 2.78
C ILE A 80 -9.40 2.86 2.28
N PHE A 81 -9.32 1.54 2.09
CA PHE A 81 -10.45 0.73 1.67
C PHE A 81 -11.62 0.82 2.66
N LEU A 82 -11.36 0.62 3.96
CA LEU A 82 -12.38 0.68 4.99
C LEU A 82 -13.01 2.07 5.10
N MET A 83 -12.22 3.14 5.00
CA MET A 83 -12.74 4.51 4.98
C MET A 83 -13.68 4.77 3.80
N ARG A 84 -13.43 4.18 2.63
CA ARG A 84 -14.32 4.25 1.46
C ARG A 84 -15.57 3.39 1.61
N ALA A 85 -15.46 2.26 2.32
CA ALA A 85 -16.55 1.33 2.53
C ALA A 85 -17.56 1.78 3.60
N ILE A 86 -17.18 2.71 4.50
CA ILE A 86 -18.10 3.30 5.47
C ILE A 86 -19.15 4.14 4.70
N PRO A 87 -20.45 3.84 4.81
CA PRO A 87 -21.49 4.63 4.15
C PRO A 87 -21.42 6.09 4.61
N SER A 88 -21.57 7.04 3.68
CA SER A 88 -21.83 8.44 4.06
C SER A 88 -23.03 8.49 5.00
N HIS A 89 -23.01 9.37 6.00
CA HIS A 89 -24.17 9.61 6.88
C HIS A 89 -25.46 9.91 6.10
N ASP A 90 -25.36 10.34 4.84
CA ASP A 90 -26.50 10.54 3.93
C ASP A 90 -27.22 9.23 3.55
N SER A 91 -26.51 8.09 3.56
CA SER A 91 -27.08 6.76 3.28
C SER A 91 -27.87 6.17 4.46
N ILE A 92 -27.75 6.77 5.65
CA ILE A 92 -28.43 6.34 6.88
C ILE A 92 -29.80 7.03 7.04
N LYS A 93 -30.08 8.08 6.26
CA LYS A 93 -31.40 8.72 6.17
C LYS A 93 -32.23 8.07 5.05
N GLY A 94 -32.47 6.77 5.17
CA GLY A 94 -33.52 6.05 4.43
C GLY A 94 -34.87 6.27 5.09
#